data_AF-A0A7J9W6V7-F1
#
_entry.id   AF-A0A7J9W6V7-F1
#
_cell.length_a   1.000
_cell.length_b   1.000
_cell.length_c   1.000
_cell.angle_alpha   90.00
_cell.angle_beta   90.00
_cell.angle_gamma   90.00
#
_symmetry.space_group_name_H-M   'P 1'
#
loop_
_entity.id
_entity.type
_entity.pdbx_description
1 polymer ?
#
loop_
_entity_poly.entity_id
_entity_poly.type
_entity_poly.pdbx_seq_one_letter_code
_entity_poly.pdbx_strand_id
1 'polypeptide(L)'
;MRGSGIAYFGTVQRGSQTDAASLAHVVEQIIDRVLPGWRNEPRSSNKKDKGWEHLREWAARAKVTMQRDAELRERLGDGAPEMDTGKLHSWVWESAAPLWRTKHFSQAVNQAAIRINAETQAKVGRRDITETDLFNQVFSLDEPKIGAPRLRLMADDGSKTYRSVHRGARSLAEGLDPNRS
;
A
#
# COMPACT_ATOMS: atom_id res chain seq x y z
N MET A 1 -59.22 27.34 -19.76
CA MET A 1 -58.24 26.34 -20.25
C MET A 1 -57.20 26.13 -19.16
N ARG A 2 -57.23 24.99 -18.45
CA ARG A 2 -56.22 24.65 -17.43
C ARG A 2 -55.09 23.90 -18.13
N GLY A 3 -53.92 24.53 -18.26
CA GLY A 3 -52.72 23.89 -18.79
C GLY A 3 -52.22 22.82 -17.82
N SER A 4 -52.22 21.56 -18.28
CA SER A 4 -51.66 20.44 -17.53
C SER A 4 -50.14 20.58 -17.49
N GLY A 5 -49.59 21.01 -16.34
CA GLY A 5 -48.16 21.00 -16.10
C GLY A 5 -47.71 19.59 -15.70
N ILE A 6 -46.91 18.94 -16.53
CA ILE A 6 -46.27 17.66 -16.20
C ILE A 6 -45.09 17.96 -15.26
N ALA A 7 -45.23 17.66 -13.98
CA ALA A 7 -44.13 17.71 -13.02
C ALA A 7 -43.28 16.44 -13.15
N TYR A 8 -42.02 16.59 -13.58
CA TYR A 8 -41.05 15.50 -13.62
C TYR A 8 -40.37 15.37 -12.25
N PHE A 9 -40.78 14.35 -11.48
CA PHE A 9 -40.07 13.96 -10.26
C PHE A 9 -38.99 12.93 -10.61
N GLY A 10 -37.80 13.42 -10.94
CA GLY A 10 -36.63 12.60 -11.22
C GLY A 10 -35.34 13.35 -10.91
N THR A 11 -34.27 12.61 -10.64
CA THR A 11 -32.95 13.23 -10.47
C THR A 11 -32.45 13.72 -11.82
N VAL A 12 -32.41 15.03 -12.02
CA VAL A 12 -31.82 15.66 -13.20
C VAL A 12 -30.37 16.04 -12.92
N GLN A 13 -29.53 15.98 -13.94
CA GLN A 13 -28.15 16.47 -13.87
C GLN A 13 -28.15 17.99 -13.61
N ARG A 14 -27.35 18.46 -12.65
CA ARG A 14 -27.04 19.89 -12.48
C ARG A 14 -25.74 20.20 -13.20
N GLY A 15 -25.73 21.23 -14.04
CA GLY A 15 -24.53 21.70 -14.76
C GLY A 15 -24.43 21.23 -16.22
N SER A 16 -23.40 21.69 -16.93
CA SER A 16 -23.18 21.34 -18.34
C SER A 16 -22.82 19.86 -18.51
N GLN A 17 -23.04 19.28 -19.70
CA GLN A 17 -22.60 17.90 -19.99
C GLN A 17 -21.09 17.72 -19.85
N THR A 18 -20.32 18.75 -20.20
CA THR A 18 -18.87 18.83 -20.02
C THR A 18 -18.44 18.78 -18.55
N ASP A 19 -19.16 19.48 -17.65
CA ASP A 19 -18.86 19.42 -16.21
C ASP A 19 -19.20 18.06 -15.61
N ALA A 20 -20.27 17.42 -16.08
CA ALA A 20 -20.59 16.08 -15.65
C ALA A 20 -19.57 15.05 -16.14
N ALA A 21 -19.03 15.21 -17.35
CA ALA A 21 -17.98 14.34 -17.86
C ALA A 21 -16.66 14.49 -17.09
N SER A 22 -16.30 15.72 -16.68
CA SER A 22 -15.08 15.94 -15.87
C SER A 22 -15.22 15.37 -14.46
N LEU A 23 -16.37 15.58 -13.81
CA LEU A 23 -16.67 14.98 -12.51
C LEU A 23 -16.76 13.45 -12.59
N ALA A 24 -17.32 12.93 -13.68
CA ALA A 24 -17.40 11.50 -13.91
C ALA A 24 -15.99 10.87 -13.98
N HIS A 25 -15.05 11.50 -14.68
CA HIS A 25 -13.69 11.03 -14.76
C HIS A 25 -13.03 10.91 -13.36
N VAL A 26 -13.21 11.91 -12.50
CA VAL A 26 -12.71 11.86 -11.11
C VAL A 26 -13.35 10.71 -10.33
N VAL A 27 -14.67 10.54 -10.47
CA VAL A 27 -15.41 9.47 -9.80
C VAL A 27 -14.93 8.09 -10.28
N GLU A 28 -14.66 7.91 -11.57
CA GLU A 28 -14.11 6.67 -12.11
C GLU A 28 -12.74 6.32 -11.50
N GLN A 29 -11.85 7.31 -11.33
CA GLN A 29 -10.55 7.10 -10.68
C GLN A 29 -10.70 6.67 -9.21
N ILE A 30 -11.66 7.25 -8.48
CA ILE A 30 -11.95 6.87 -7.10
C ILE A 30 -12.48 5.43 -7.05
N ILE A 31 -13.42 5.07 -7.94
CA ILE A 31 -14.00 3.72 -7.96
C ILE A 31 -12.94 2.69 -8.37
N ASP A 32 -12.05 2.99 -9.31
CA ASP A 32 -10.92 2.12 -9.69
C ASP A 32 -10.05 1.74 -8.49
N ARG A 33 -9.84 2.68 -7.55
CA ARG A 33 -9.04 2.45 -6.35
C ARG A 33 -9.78 1.67 -5.27
N VAL A 34 -11.09 1.91 -5.10
CA VAL A 34 -11.91 1.37 -4.00
C VAL A 34 -12.54 0.01 -4.35
N LEU A 35 -12.93 -0.20 -5.62
CA LEU A 35 -13.63 -1.39 -6.09
C LEU A 35 -12.94 -1.94 -7.36
N PRO A 36 -11.76 -2.59 -7.22
CA PRO A 36 -11.04 -3.13 -8.36
C PRO A 36 -11.91 -4.17 -9.09
N GLY A 37 -12.16 -3.95 -10.38
CA GLY A 37 -12.99 -4.84 -11.22
C GLY A 37 -14.40 -4.34 -11.51
N TRP A 38 -14.84 -3.21 -10.95
CA TRP A 38 -16.18 -2.63 -11.19
C TRP A 38 -16.50 -2.41 -12.67
N ARG A 39 -15.48 -2.19 -13.52
CA ARG A 39 -15.61 -2.01 -14.97
C ARG A 39 -16.01 -3.28 -15.73
N ASN A 40 -15.75 -4.46 -15.15
CA ASN A 40 -16.04 -5.75 -15.79
C ASN A 40 -17.46 -6.24 -15.47
N GLU A 41 -18.16 -5.57 -14.55
CA GLU A 41 -19.51 -5.92 -14.17
C GLU A 41 -20.51 -5.50 -15.24
N PRO A 42 -21.52 -6.33 -15.56
CA PRO A 42 -22.51 -6.00 -16.56
C PRO A 42 -23.20 -4.68 -16.20
N ARG A 43 -23.21 -3.73 -17.14
CA ARG A 43 -24.06 -2.54 -17.01
C ARG A 43 -25.49 -3.03 -16.90
N SER A 44 -26.18 -2.65 -15.81
CA SER A 44 -27.62 -2.88 -15.65
C SER A 44 -28.34 -2.26 -16.85
N SER A 45 -28.65 -3.10 -17.84
CA SER A 45 -29.25 -2.70 -19.09
C SER A 45 -30.75 -2.64 -18.90
N ASN A 46 -31.26 -1.55 -18.32
CA ASN A 46 -32.69 -1.30 -18.38
C ASN A 46 -33.04 0.15 -18.71
N LYS A 47 -33.35 0.32 -20.00
CA LYS A 47 -34.17 1.36 -20.67
C LYS A 47 -33.81 2.84 -20.45
N LYS A 48 -33.49 3.46 -21.59
CA LYS A 48 -33.38 4.90 -21.89
C LYS A 48 -32.24 5.59 -21.16
N ASP A 49 -31.14 5.76 -21.88
CA ASP A 49 -29.95 6.53 -21.53
C ASP A 49 -30.16 7.58 -20.44
N LYS A 50 -29.75 7.22 -19.22
CA LYS A 50 -29.21 8.19 -18.30
C LYS A 50 -27.75 7.78 -18.09
N GLY A 51 -26.88 8.24 -18.98
CA GLY A 51 -25.48 7.76 -19.10
C GLY A 51 -24.67 7.76 -17.80
N TRP A 52 -25.10 8.51 -16.79
CA TRP A 52 -24.46 8.63 -15.48
C TRP A 52 -25.11 7.83 -14.34
N GLU A 53 -26.24 7.13 -14.58
CA GLU A 53 -26.90 6.34 -13.54
C GLU A 53 -26.03 5.19 -13.05
N HIS A 54 -25.37 4.50 -13.99
CA HIS A 54 -24.43 3.43 -13.67
C HIS A 54 -23.27 3.93 -12.82
N LEU A 55 -22.70 5.09 -13.18
CA LEU A 55 -21.61 5.69 -12.41
C LEU A 55 -22.07 6.15 -11.02
N ARG A 56 -23.30 6.66 -10.89
CA ARG A 56 -23.88 7.05 -9.61
C ARG A 56 -24.09 5.84 -8.69
N GLU A 57 -24.54 4.72 -9.23
CA GLU A 57 -24.70 3.48 -8.49
C GLU A 57 -23.35 3.00 -7.92
N TRP A 58 -22.32 2.95 -8.75
CA TRP A 58 -20.97 2.57 -8.31
C TRP A 58 -20.34 3.58 -7.36
N ALA A 59 -20.59 4.88 -7.54
CA ALA A 59 -20.15 5.90 -6.60
C ALA A 59 -20.82 5.73 -5.23
N ALA A 60 -22.09 5.35 -5.18
CA ALA A 60 -22.78 5.05 -3.93
C ALA A 60 -22.19 3.81 -3.24
N ARG A 61 -21.89 2.75 -4.00
CA ARG A 61 -21.20 1.55 -3.50
C ARG A 61 -19.81 1.88 -2.96
N ALA A 62 -19.00 2.62 -3.73
CA ALA A 62 -17.67 3.07 -3.33
C ALA A 62 -17.72 3.92 -2.05
N LYS A 63 -18.69 4.84 -1.94
CA LYS A 63 -18.90 5.63 -0.72
C LYS A 63 -19.20 4.75 0.49
N VAL A 64 -20.09 3.77 0.36
CA VAL A 64 -20.41 2.84 1.46
C VAL A 64 -19.18 2.03 1.84
N THR A 65 -18.43 1.51 0.85
CA THR A 65 -17.17 0.79 1.09
C THR A 65 -16.18 1.67 1.86
N MET A 66 -15.95 2.91 1.46
CA MET A 66 -15.06 3.85 2.15
C MET A 66 -15.53 4.20 3.56
N GLN A 67 -16.84 4.38 3.77
CA GLN A 67 -17.40 4.73 5.08
C GLN A 67 -17.41 3.57 6.06
N ARG A 68 -17.62 2.35 5.56
CA ARG A 68 -17.68 1.12 6.36
C ARG A 68 -16.40 0.32 6.26
N ASP A 69 -15.34 0.90 5.71
CA ASP A 69 -14.08 0.23 5.44
C ASP A 69 -13.46 -0.38 6.71
N ALA A 70 -13.56 0.32 7.84
CA ALA A 70 -13.14 -0.21 9.14
C ALA A 70 -14.03 -1.36 9.62
N GLU A 71 -15.36 -1.22 9.50
CA GLU A 71 -16.36 -2.23 9.90
C GLU A 71 -16.27 -3.49 9.03
N LEU A 72 -16.01 -3.32 7.73
CA LEU A 72 -15.82 -4.40 6.76
C LEU A 72 -14.51 -5.13 7.03
N ARG A 73 -13.40 -4.42 7.32
CA ARG A 73 -12.14 -5.06 7.72
C ARG A 73 -12.26 -5.85 9.02
N GLU A 74 -13.03 -5.34 9.99
CA GLU A 74 -13.30 -6.00 11.26
C GLU A 74 -14.15 -7.27 11.10
N ARG A 75 -15.15 -7.25 10.20
CA ARG A 75 -16.11 -8.36 10.05
C ARG A 75 -15.78 -9.36 8.94
N LEU A 76 -15.10 -8.95 7.89
CA LEU A 76 -14.79 -9.79 6.73
C LEU A 76 -13.40 -10.42 6.78
N GLY A 77 -12.57 -10.06 7.76
CA GLY A 77 -11.35 -10.77 8.11
C GLY A 77 -10.43 -11.02 6.91
N ASP A 78 -9.67 -10.01 6.49
CA ASP A 78 -8.42 -10.25 5.77
C ASP A 78 -7.27 -9.32 6.14
N GLY A 79 -7.48 -8.37 7.09
CA GLY A 79 -6.53 -7.52 7.83
C GLY A 79 -5.10 -7.33 7.30
N ALA A 80 -4.88 -7.35 6.00
CA ALA A 80 -3.58 -7.17 5.40
C ALA A 80 -3.36 -5.66 5.36
N PRO A 81 -2.28 -5.14 5.98
CA PRO A 81 -2.02 -3.72 5.97
C PRO A 81 -1.96 -3.22 4.53
N GLU A 82 -2.77 -2.20 4.21
CA GLU A 82 -2.63 -1.45 2.97
C GLU A 82 -1.28 -0.73 2.99
N MET A 83 -0.27 -1.41 2.45
CA MET A 83 1.06 -0.86 2.33
C MET A 83 1.09 0.11 1.14
N ASP A 84 1.40 1.38 1.40
CA ASP A 84 1.70 2.35 0.34
C ASP A 84 3.04 1.98 -0.32
N THR A 85 2.96 1.14 -1.35
CA THR A 85 4.11 0.50 -1.99
C THR A 85 5.09 1.49 -2.62
N GLY A 86 4.66 2.73 -2.86
CA GLY A 86 5.53 3.81 -3.37
C GLY A 86 6.50 4.38 -2.34
N LYS A 87 6.33 4.06 -1.04
CA LYS A 87 7.20 4.54 0.05
C LYS A 87 8.30 3.57 0.43
N LEU A 88 8.31 2.36 -0.14
CA LEU A 88 9.36 1.38 0.13
C LEU A 88 10.63 1.69 -0.66
N HIS A 89 11.79 1.41 -0.06
CA HIS A 89 13.06 1.47 -0.75
C HIS A 89 13.10 0.47 -1.92
N SER A 90 13.77 0.81 -3.02
CA SER A 90 13.82 -0.01 -4.25
C SER A 90 14.26 -1.45 -3.98
N TRP A 91 15.27 -1.66 -3.14
CA TRP A 91 15.73 -3.01 -2.72
C TRP A 91 14.60 -3.90 -2.16
N VAL A 92 13.66 -3.32 -1.42
CA VAL A 92 12.53 -4.03 -0.84
C VAL A 92 11.45 -4.25 -1.89
N TRP A 93 11.12 -3.19 -2.62
CA TRP A 93 9.98 -3.24 -3.54
C TRP A 93 10.26 -4.05 -4.80
N GLU A 94 11.44 -3.94 -5.41
CA GLU A 94 11.78 -4.69 -6.64
C GLU A 94 11.76 -6.20 -6.44
N SER A 95 12.13 -6.68 -5.24
CA SER A 95 12.11 -8.11 -4.89
C SER A 95 10.74 -8.61 -4.47
N ALA A 96 9.96 -7.80 -3.75
CA ALA A 96 8.64 -8.19 -3.24
C ALA A 96 7.49 -8.00 -4.24
N ALA A 97 7.58 -7.02 -5.15
CA ALA A 97 6.46 -6.56 -5.97
C ALA A 97 5.77 -7.66 -6.82
N PRO A 98 6.50 -8.60 -7.47
CA PRO A 98 5.85 -9.66 -8.24
C PRO A 98 4.94 -10.54 -7.36
N LEU A 99 5.46 -11.00 -6.22
CA LEU A 99 4.74 -11.86 -5.28
C LEU A 99 3.62 -11.11 -4.54
N TRP A 100 3.84 -9.84 -4.25
CA TRP A 100 2.83 -8.98 -3.61
C TRP A 100 1.61 -8.80 -4.52
N ARG A 101 1.83 -8.56 -5.82
CA ARG A 101 0.74 -8.41 -6.82
C ARG A 101 -0.07 -9.69 -6.99
N THR A 102 0.55 -10.85 -6.82
CA THR A 102 -0.13 -12.17 -6.89
C THR A 102 -0.65 -12.64 -5.53
N LYS A 103 -0.71 -11.77 -4.52
CA LYS A 103 -1.23 -12.05 -3.16
C LYS A 103 -0.42 -13.07 -2.33
N HIS A 104 0.85 -13.31 -2.66
CA HIS A 104 1.75 -14.17 -1.88
C HIS A 104 2.53 -13.35 -0.85
N PHE A 105 1.84 -12.74 0.13
CA PHE A 105 2.43 -11.74 1.02
C PHE A 105 3.59 -12.25 1.88
N SER A 106 3.46 -13.42 2.50
CA SER A 106 4.55 -14.01 3.31
C SER A 106 5.81 -14.26 2.48
N GLN A 107 5.66 -14.78 1.27
CA GLN A 107 6.80 -14.99 0.36
C GLN A 107 7.40 -13.67 -0.13
N ALA A 108 6.57 -12.66 -0.37
CA ALA A 108 7.01 -11.33 -0.74
C ALA A 108 7.88 -10.69 0.36
N VAL A 109 7.47 -10.83 1.63
CA VAL A 109 8.25 -10.36 2.79
C VAL A 109 9.59 -11.11 2.90
N ASN A 110 9.59 -12.42 2.71
CA ASN A 110 10.82 -13.22 2.77
C ASN A 110 11.80 -12.82 1.64
N GLN A 111 11.31 -12.65 0.39
CA GLN A 111 12.14 -12.18 -0.72
C GLN A 111 12.73 -10.78 -0.47
N ALA A 112 11.95 -9.87 0.13
CA ALA A 112 12.46 -8.58 0.56
C ALA A 112 13.58 -8.72 1.61
N ALA A 113 13.39 -9.55 2.63
CA ALA A 113 14.40 -9.79 3.67
C ALA A 113 15.71 -10.34 3.08
N ILE A 114 15.63 -11.34 2.20
CA ILE A 114 16.78 -11.90 1.47
C ILE A 114 17.50 -10.80 0.68
N ARG A 115 16.76 -9.95 -0.04
CA ARG A 115 17.36 -8.88 -0.85
C ARG A 115 18.06 -7.83 0.02
N ILE A 116 17.44 -7.40 1.13
CA ILE A 116 18.05 -6.45 2.07
C ILE A 116 19.35 -7.03 2.64
N ASN A 117 19.36 -8.31 3.03
CA ASN A 117 20.56 -8.99 3.54
C ASN A 117 21.70 -8.96 2.51
N ALA A 118 21.43 -9.39 1.27
CA ALA A 118 22.42 -9.40 0.19
C ALA A 118 22.98 -8.00 -0.13
N GLU A 119 22.11 -6.99 -0.21
CA GLU A 119 22.52 -5.60 -0.46
C GLU A 119 23.32 -5.01 0.72
N THR A 120 22.96 -5.39 1.96
CA THR A 120 23.73 -4.99 3.15
C THR A 120 25.12 -5.60 3.11
N GLN A 121 25.24 -6.90 2.83
CA GLN A 121 26.53 -7.59 2.66
C GLN A 121 27.40 -6.93 1.57
N ALA A 122 26.79 -6.62 0.42
CA ALA A 122 27.46 -5.92 -0.67
C ALA A 122 27.97 -4.53 -0.23
N LYS A 123 27.15 -3.79 0.53
CA LYS A 123 27.49 -2.45 1.02
C LYS A 123 28.62 -2.46 2.06
N VAL A 124 28.68 -3.47 2.93
CA VAL A 124 29.74 -3.59 3.94
C VAL A 124 30.97 -4.39 3.46
N GLY A 125 30.91 -4.98 2.26
CA GLY A 125 31.98 -5.80 1.71
C GLY A 125 32.21 -7.11 2.48
N ARG A 126 31.23 -7.55 3.27
CA ARG A 126 31.32 -8.76 4.10
C ARG A 126 30.31 -9.79 3.63
N ARG A 127 30.79 -11.01 3.38
CA ARG A 127 29.97 -12.17 3.01
C ARG A 127 30.12 -13.34 3.98
N ASP A 128 30.97 -13.16 5.00
CA ASP A 128 31.28 -14.14 6.04
C ASP A 128 30.18 -14.24 7.12
N ILE A 129 29.30 -13.24 7.21
CA ILE A 129 28.18 -13.18 8.15
C ILE A 129 26.88 -12.83 7.42
N THR A 130 25.75 -13.38 7.86
CA THR A 130 24.44 -13.25 7.21
C THR A 130 23.36 -12.92 8.24
N GLU A 131 22.21 -12.43 7.75
CA GLU A 131 20.95 -12.34 8.52
C GLU A 131 21.18 -11.60 9.85
N THR A 132 20.63 -12.12 10.95
CA THR A 132 20.69 -11.52 12.27
C THR A 132 22.10 -11.13 12.69
N ASP A 133 23.11 -11.97 12.44
CA ASP A 133 24.50 -11.68 12.82
C ASP A 133 25.09 -10.51 12.00
N LEU A 134 24.77 -10.45 10.69
CA LEU A 134 25.13 -9.31 9.85
C LEU A 134 24.58 -8.01 10.43
N PHE A 135 23.27 -7.95 10.69
CA PHE A 135 22.65 -6.72 11.19
C PHE A 135 23.14 -6.36 12.59
N ASN A 136 23.35 -7.35 13.47
CA ASN A 136 23.87 -7.14 14.81
C ASN A 136 25.28 -6.54 14.80
N GLN A 137 26.17 -7.05 13.96
CA GLN A 137 27.53 -6.53 13.85
C GLN A 137 27.58 -5.18 13.13
N VAL A 138 26.84 -5.04 12.03
CA VAL A 138 26.89 -3.84 11.19
C VAL A 138 26.24 -2.63 11.88
N PHE A 139 25.15 -2.83 12.63
CA PHE A 139 24.48 -1.76 13.40
C PHE A 139 24.89 -1.71 14.88
N SER A 140 25.93 -2.44 15.30
CA SER A 140 26.49 -2.30 16.65
C SER A 140 26.99 -0.88 16.88
N LEU A 141 26.82 -0.38 18.11
CA LEU A 141 27.35 0.92 18.53
C LEU A 141 28.86 0.89 18.82
N ASP A 142 29.48 -0.29 18.83
CA ASP A 142 30.91 -0.43 19.01
C ASP A 142 31.70 0.31 17.92
N GLU A 143 32.95 0.62 18.22
CA GLU A 143 33.86 1.21 17.24
C GLU A 143 34.07 0.27 16.03
N PRO A 144 34.17 0.83 14.81
CA PRO A 144 34.46 0.06 13.61
C PRO A 144 35.84 -0.59 13.72
N LYS A 145 35.93 -1.87 13.31
CA LYS A 145 37.18 -2.64 13.32
C LYS A 145 37.62 -2.92 11.89
N ILE A 146 38.90 -3.24 11.69
CA ILE A 146 39.41 -3.70 10.40
C ILE A 146 38.62 -4.95 9.97
N GLY A 147 38.07 -4.92 8.75
CA GLY A 147 37.23 -6.00 8.23
C GLY A 147 35.81 -6.06 8.82
N ALA A 148 35.44 -5.15 9.72
CA ALA A 148 34.09 -5.08 10.31
C ALA A 148 33.62 -3.62 10.38
N PRO A 149 33.24 -3.03 9.23
CA PRO A 149 32.69 -1.67 9.19
C PRO A 149 31.32 -1.60 9.90
N ARG A 150 30.93 -0.37 10.28
CA ARG A 150 29.65 -0.08 10.94
C ARG A 150 28.81 0.84 10.08
N LEU A 151 27.53 0.53 9.91
CA LEU A 151 26.58 1.45 9.30
C LEU A 151 25.94 2.31 10.38
N ARG A 152 25.90 3.62 10.12
CA ARG A 152 25.23 4.60 10.97
C ARG A 152 23.98 5.11 10.26
N LEU A 153 22.83 4.95 10.90
CA LEU A 153 21.53 5.40 10.38
C LEU A 153 21.28 6.89 10.63
N MET A 154 21.98 7.47 11.60
CA MET A 154 22.04 8.90 11.83
C MET A 154 23.44 9.28 12.37
N ALA A 155 23.78 10.56 12.32
CA ALA A 155 25.01 11.06 12.92
C ALA A 155 25.02 10.82 14.44
N ASP A 156 26.18 10.49 15.00
CA ASP A 156 26.31 10.33 16.44
C ASP A 156 26.22 11.71 17.11
N ASP A 157 25.06 11.98 17.70
CA ASP A 157 24.76 13.17 18.48
C ASP A 157 24.79 12.89 19.99
N GLY A 158 25.24 11.69 20.40
CA GLY A 158 25.23 11.23 21.79
C GLY A 158 23.83 10.99 22.37
N SER A 159 22.76 11.14 21.58
CA SER A 159 21.39 11.10 22.08
C SER A 159 20.89 9.69 22.34
N LYS A 160 19.81 9.60 23.13
CA LYS A 160 19.05 8.35 23.27
C LYS A 160 18.41 7.93 21.95
N THR A 161 18.06 8.87 21.09
CA THR A 161 17.46 8.60 19.77
C THR A 161 18.44 7.87 18.87
N TYR A 162 19.71 8.30 18.84
CA TYR A 162 20.79 7.60 18.14
C TYR A 162 20.89 6.14 18.58
N ARG A 163 20.95 5.89 19.89
CA ARG A 163 21.02 4.52 20.42
C ARG A 163 19.78 3.70 20.10
N SER A 164 18.59 4.29 20.22
CA SER A 164 17.31 3.63 20.01
C SER A 164 17.09 3.22 18.55
N VAL A 165 17.46 4.06 17.59
CA VAL A 165 17.29 3.74 16.16
C VAL A 165 18.20 2.58 15.74
N HIS A 166 19.47 2.58 16.15
CA HIS A 166 20.39 1.48 15.85
C HIS A 166 20.01 0.18 16.59
N ARG A 167 19.45 0.28 17.80
CA ARG A 167 18.86 -0.88 18.48
C ARG A 167 17.64 -1.41 17.73
N GLY A 168 16.73 -0.53 17.31
CA GLY A 168 15.53 -0.89 16.55
C GLY A 168 15.86 -1.60 15.24
N ALA A 169 16.88 -1.14 14.51
CA ALA A 169 17.35 -1.80 13.29
C ALA A 169 17.83 -3.23 13.54
N ARG A 170 18.52 -3.48 14.67
CA ARG A 170 18.95 -4.82 15.07
C ARG A 170 17.75 -5.71 15.45
N SER A 171 16.83 -5.18 16.26
CA SER A 171 15.62 -5.92 16.64
C SER A 171 14.70 -6.23 15.45
N LEU A 172 14.65 -5.35 14.44
CA LEU A 172 13.92 -5.63 13.20
C LEU A 172 14.55 -6.80 12.45
N ALA A 173 15.87 -6.85 12.35
CA ALA A 173 16.56 -7.97 11.71
C ALA A 173 16.29 -9.30 12.43
N GLU A 174 16.32 -9.30 13.77
CA GLU A 174 15.97 -10.47 14.58
C GLU A 174 14.53 -10.96 14.38
N GLY A 175 13.62 -10.09 13.95
CA GLY A 175 12.22 -10.43 13.66
C GLY A 175 11.99 -10.87 12.21
N LEU A 176 12.93 -10.58 11.30
CA LEU A 176 12.86 -10.96 9.88
C LEU A 176 13.59 -12.26 9.57
N ASP A 177 14.32 -12.81 10.54
CA ASP A 177 15.09 -14.05 10.39
C ASP A 177 14.16 -15.26 10.24
N PRO A 178 14.13 -15.91 9.06
CA PRO A 178 13.24 -17.03 8.80
C PRO A 178 13.62 -18.31 9.56
N ASN A 179 14.82 -18.39 10.15
CA ASN A 179 15.30 -19.55 10.90
C ASN A 179 14.93 -19.51 12.40
N ARG A 180 14.21 -18.46 12.84
CA ARG A 180 13.75 -18.31 14.22
C ARG A 180 12.37 -18.96 14.39
N SER A 181 12.34 -20.30 14.50
CA SER A 181 11.18 -21.10 14.93
C SER A 181 11.23 -21.42 16.42
#